data_AF-A0A3L6ZHY1-F1
#
_entry.id   AF-A0A3L6ZHY1-F1
#
_cell.length_a   1.000
_cell.length_b   1.000
_cell.length_c   1.000
_cell.angle_alpha   90.00
_cell.angle_beta   90.00
_cell.angle_gamma   90.00
#
_symmetry.space_group_name_H-M   'P 1'
#
loop_
_entity.id
_entity.type
_entity.pdbx_description
1 polymer ?
#
loop_
_entity_poly.entity_id
_entity_poly.type
_entity_poly.pdbx_seq_one_letter_code
_entity_poly.pdbx_strand_id
1 'polypeptide(L)'
;MTGLTCHGCVETVTAQLIAVRGVKEVNIDLVEGGVSTVSVVADRELTDGEVEGVLHAGGAFALARVDAMSFLGSTTNAPDLAVDVLFFDGAEELDAIGPWEVLRFWAELGDRRVDVRAVSLDGKSVRCAKGLTVDVDGSLGDRPIDLLIVPGGRGADILAGDLEQVGRISRLAEQGATMASVCTGAQVLGAAGLLDGINATTHWMARGQLQKSHPSARISSGERWVDSGDVVTSAGVSAGIDMALHLVDRFDSRAVAHRICSVMEYPWHPEARGEAVIST
;
A
#
# COMPACT_ATOMS: atom_id res chain seq x y z
N MET A 1 23.12 10.88 18.27
CA MET A 1 24.20 11.70 18.86
C MET A 1 23.82 12.14 20.27
N THR A 2 24.79 12.28 21.18
CA THR A 2 24.60 12.87 22.52
C THR A 2 25.28 14.24 22.60
N GLY A 3 24.82 15.08 23.54
CA GLY A 3 25.43 16.40 23.81
C GLY A 3 24.82 17.57 23.02
N LEU A 4 23.75 17.35 22.27
CA LEU A 4 22.95 18.42 21.65
C LEU A 4 22.01 19.02 22.71
N THR A 5 22.28 20.25 23.14
CA THR A 5 21.57 20.87 24.28
C THR A 5 20.85 22.18 23.92
N CYS A 6 20.94 22.64 22.67
CA CYS A 6 20.21 23.82 22.20
C CYS A 6 20.09 23.85 20.67
N HIS A 7 19.22 24.72 20.16
CA HIS A 7 19.05 24.95 18.72
C HIS A 7 20.34 25.39 18.00
N GLY A 8 21.22 26.16 18.65
CA GLY A 8 22.52 26.54 18.05
C GLY A 8 23.46 25.35 17.82
N CYS A 9 23.33 24.27 18.60
CA CYS A 9 24.07 23.03 18.36
C CYS A 9 23.55 22.31 17.11
N VAL A 10 22.24 22.35 16.86
CA VAL A 10 21.61 21.77 15.67
C VAL A 10 22.12 22.46 14.40
N GLU A 11 22.10 23.79 14.36
CA GLU A 11 22.59 24.55 13.21
C GLU A 11 24.05 24.26 12.88
N THR A 12 24.90 24.16 13.92
CA THR A 12 26.32 23.86 13.77
C THR A 12 26.55 22.47 13.18
N VAL A 13 25.88 21.45 13.73
CA VAL A 13 26.01 20.06 13.25
C VAL A 13 25.45 19.90 11.85
N THR A 14 24.31 20.53 11.54
CA THR A 14 23.72 20.54 10.20
C THR A 14 24.68 21.16 9.17
N ALA A 15 25.24 22.34 9.45
CA ALA A 15 26.16 23.01 8.53
C ALA A 15 27.43 22.17 8.24
N GLN A 16 27.92 21.46 9.25
CA GLN A 16 29.10 20.62 9.15
C GLN A 16 28.84 19.35 8.34
N LEU A 17 27.73 18.66 8.59
CA LEU A 17 27.35 17.47 7.83
C LEU A 17 27.02 17.80 6.37
N ILE A 18 26.38 18.95 6.09
CA ILE A 18 26.13 19.42 4.72
C ILE A 18 27.45 19.68 3.95
N ALA A 19 28.53 20.04 4.64
CA ALA A 19 29.83 20.26 4.01
C ALA A 19 30.54 18.95 3.59
N VAL A 20 30.06 17.79 4.05
CA VAL A 20 30.57 16.49 3.60
C VAL A 20 30.18 16.26 2.15
N ARG A 21 31.17 15.98 1.31
CA ARG A 21 30.95 15.75 -0.13
C ARG A 21 29.87 14.68 -0.33
N GLY A 22 28.84 15.00 -1.10
CA GLY A 22 27.76 14.08 -1.47
C GLY A 22 26.54 14.15 -0.56
N VAL A 23 26.61 14.80 0.59
CA VAL A 23 25.44 15.09 1.43
C VAL A 23 24.52 16.09 0.72
N LYS A 24 23.22 15.78 0.70
CA LYS A 24 22.15 16.61 0.13
C LYS A 24 21.27 17.20 1.22
N GLU A 25 21.03 16.45 2.27
CA GLU A 25 20.07 16.80 3.32
C GLU A 25 20.52 16.25 4.68
N VAL A 26 20.20 16.98 5.74
CA VAL A 26 20.48 16.59 7.13
C VAL A 26 19.25 16.95 7.97
N ASN A 27 18.66 15.95 8.62
CA ASN A 27 17.53 16.09 9.53
C ASN A 27 17.95 15.69 10.95
N ILE A 28 17.60 16.50 11.94
CA ILE A 28 17.97 16.28 13.34
C ILE A 28 16.73 16.33 14.22
N ASP A 29 16.39 15.18 14.81
CA ASP A 29 15.36 15.08 15.85
C ASP A 29 16.01 15.35 17.20
N LEU A 30 15.98 16.61 17.63
CA LEU A 30 16.62 17.08 18.86
C LEU A 30 15.91 16.52 20.11
N VAL A 31 16.67 15.82 20.94
CA VAL A 31 16.28 15.44 22.30
C VAL A 31 17.22 16.14 23.29
N GLU A 32 16.78 17.25 23.88
CA GLU A 32 17.61 18.05 24.80
C GLU A 32 18.12 17.21 25.99
N GLY A 33 19.45 17.13 26.14
CA GLY A 33 20.09 16.35 27.20
C GLY A 33 20.02 14.82 27.01
N GLY A 34 19.47 14.34 25.89
CA GLY A 34 19.33 12.93 25.55
C GLY A 34 20.14 12.52 24.31
N VAL A 35 19.69 11.43 23.68
CA VAL A 35 20.21 10.97 22.39
C VAL A 35 19.30 11.52 21.29
N SER A 36 19.81 12.47 20.52
CA SER A 36 19.12 12.98 19.33
C SER A 36 19.41 12.08 18.12
N THR A 37 18.42 11.89 17.26
CA THR A 37 18.60 11.15 16.00
C THR A 37 19.05 12.12 14.90
N VAL A 38 20.01 11.71 14.09
CA VAL A 38 20.48 12.47 12.92
C VAL A 38 20.37 11.59 11.69
N SER A 39 19.60 12.05 10.71
CA SER A 39 19.37 11.37 9.44
C SER A 39 20.03 12.18 8.32
N VAL A 40 20.86 11.53 7.50
CA VAL A 40 21.61 12.19 6.42
C VAL A 40 21.24 11.54 5.09
N VAL A 41 20.86 12.35 4.11
CA VAL A 41 20.65 11.89 2.72
C VAL A 41 21.87 12.27 1.90
N ALA A 42 22.49 11.31 1.24
CA ALA A 42 23.68 11.52 0.42
C ALA A 42 23.58 10.78 -0.93
N ASP A 43 24.23 11.31 -1.96
CA ASP A 43 24.34 10.69 -3.28
C ASP A 43 25.43 9.60 -3.37
N ARG A 44 26.10 9.33 -2.24
CA ARG A 44 27.09 8.28 -2.08
C ARG A 44 27.13 7.78 -0.64
N GLU A 45 27.82 6.67 -0.44
CA GLU A 45 28.17 6.16 0.89
C GLU A 45 29.15 7.12 1.57
N LEU A 46 28.79 7.56 2.78
CA LEU A 46 29.67 8.20 3.76
C LEU A 46 30.28 7.14 4.67
N THR A 47 31.60 7.17 4.86
CA THR A 47 32.25 6.26 5.81
C THR A 47 32.07 6.75 7.26
N ASP A 48 32.10 5.83 8.23
CA ASP A 48 32.07 6.17 9.66
C ASP A 48 33.13 7.23 10.01
N GLY A 49 34.33 7.13 9.41
CA GLY A 49 35.41 8.09 9.62
C GLY A 49 35.14 9.49 9.04
N GLU A 50 34.37 9.61 7.96
CA GLU A 50 33.95 10.91 7.43
C GLU A 50 32.92 11.58 8.35
N VAL A 51 32.00 10.80 8.93
CA VAL A 51 31.00 11.30 9.87
C VAL A 51 31.64 11.68 11.20
N GLU A 52 32.46 10.79 11.77
CA GLU A 52 33.18 11.05 13.02
C GLU A 52 34.15 12.24 12.91
N GLY A 53 34.91 12.32 11.82
CA GLY A 53 35.88 13.40 11.62
C GLY A 53 35.25 14.79 11.59
N VAL A 54 34.04 14.90 11.02
CA VAL A 54 33.29 16.15 10.97
C VAL A 54 32.68 16.53 12.32
N LEU A 55 32.15 15.55 13.05
CA LEU A 55 31.57 15.78 14.38
C LEU A 55 32.63 16.18 15.42
N HIS A 56 33.83 15.60 15.35
CA HIS A 56 34.95 15.95 16.23
C HIS A 56 35.47 17.38 16.03
N ALA A 57 35.37 17.91 14.81
CA ALA A 57 35.79 19.28 14.51
C ALA A 57 34.83 20.35 15.07
N GLY A 58 33.60 19.96 15.47
CA GLY A 58 32.51 20.90 15.78
C GLY A 58 32.14 21.10 17.24
N GLY A 59 32.69 20.34 18.18
CA GLY A 59 32.39 20.50 19.60
C GLY A 59 32.36 19.18 20.38
N ALA A 60 31.84 19.23 21.61
CA ALA A 60 31.75 18.09 22.51
C ALA A 60 30.55 17.17 22.21
N PHE A 61 30.37 16.79 20.94
CA PHE A 61 29.34 15.85 20.52
C PHE A 61 29.92 14.46 20.39
N ALA A 62 29.12 13.44 20.73
CA ALA A 62 29.53 12.05 20.57
C ALA A 62 28.50 11.27 19.73
N LEU A 63 29.03 10.43 18.85
CA LEU A 63 28.25 9.46 18.10
C LEU A 63 27.89 8.31 19.05
N ALA A 64 26.60 8.10 19.27
CA ALA A 64 26.13 7.04 20.17
C ALA A 64 26.03 5.69 19.45
N ARG A 65 25.67 5.72 18.16
CA ARG A 65 25.48 4.56 17.29
C ARG A 65 25.39 5.04 15.83
N VAL A 66 25.94 4.28 14.89
CA VAL A 66 25.64 4.36 13.46
C VAL A 66 24.84 3.12 13.10
N ASP A 67 23.63 3.30 12.56
CA ASP A 67 22.87 2.20 11.99
C ASP A 67 23.21 2.06 10.50
N ALA A 68 23.25 0.80 10.03
CA ALA A 68 23.80 0.46 8.73
C ALA A 68 23.13 1.21 7.57
N MET A 69 23.98 1.60 6.63
CA MET A 69 23.67 2.38 5.45
C MET A 69 22.92 1.53 4.41
N SER A 70 21.79 2.02 3.91
CA SER A 70 21.19 1.49 2.68
C SER A 70 21.83 2.21 1.49
N PHE A 71 22.98 1.70 1.03
CA PHE A 71 23.50 2.11 -0.27
C PHE A 71 22.51 1.63 -1.34
N LEU A 72 21.81 2.56 -2.01
CA LEU A 72 21.00 2.29 -3.21
C LEU A 72 21.91 1.98 -4.41
N GLY A 73 22.77 0.98 -4.26
CA GLY A 73 23.51 0.36 -5.33
C GLY A 73 23.17 -1.12 -5.34
N SER A 74 22.16 -1.53 -6.11
CA SER A 74 22.03 -2.94 -6.48
C SER A 74 21.27 -3.16 -7.78
N THR A 75 21.95 -3.95 -8.59
CA THR A 75 21.59 -4.73 -9.76
C THR A 75 20.26 -5.49 -9.64
N THR A 76 19.28 -5.06 -10.45
CA THR A 76 18.25 -5.78 -11.26
C THR A 76 17.03 -4.87 -11.38
N ASN A 77 16.66 -4.52 -12.61
CA ASN A 77 15.63 -3.52 -12.95
C ASN A 77 14.17 -3.97 -12.70
N ALA A 78 13.93 -5.08 -12.01
CA ALA A 78 12.57 -5.59 -11.78
C ALA A 78 12.07 -5.18 -10.39
N PRO A 79 10.78 -4.80 -10.24
CA PRO A 79 10.19 -4.54 -8.92
C PRO A 79 10.15 -5.83 -8.08
N ASP A 80 10.15 -5.67 -6.75
CA ASP A 80 10.01 -6.80 -5.82
C ASP A 80 8.55 -7.27 -5.74
N LEU A 81 7.59 -6.41 -6.10
CA LEU A 81 6.16 -6.68 -6.20
C LEU A 81 5.52 -5.85 -7.31
N ALA A 82 4.73 -6.49 -8.17
CA ALA A 82 3.87 -5.84 -9.15
C ALA A 82 2.40 -5.88 -8.69
N VAL A 83 1.78 -4.71 -8.61
CA VAL A 83 0.42 -4.53 -8.11
C VAL A 83 -0.41 -3.83 -9.17
N ASP A 84 -1.59 -4.36 -9.46
CA ASP A 84 -2.55 -3.72 -10.35
C ASP A 84 -3.85 -3.41 -9.61
N VAL A 85 -4.41 -2.21 -9.84
CA VAL A 85 -5.76 -1.83 -9.41
C VAL A 85 -6.64 -1.75 -10.65
N LEU A 86 -7.66 -2.59 -10.71
CA LEU A 86 -8.55 -2.65 -11.86
C LEU A 86 -9.55 -1.49 -11.87
N PHE A 87 -9.73 -0.89 -13.04
CA PHE A 87 -10.78 0.05 -13.38
C PHE A 87 -11.63 -0.55 -14.52
N PHE A 88 -12.95 -0.42 -14.43
CA PHE A 88 -13.88 -0.79 -15.50
C PHE A 88 -15.07 0.17 -15.51
N ASP A 89 -15.79 0.22 -16.63
CA ASP A 89 -16.93 1.13 -16.77
C ASP A 89 -17.99 0.84 -15.70
N GLY A 90 -18.34 1.88 -14.93
CA GLY A 90 -19.25 1.76 -13.80
C GLY A 90 -18.63 1.16 -12.53
N ALA A 91 -17.31 1.07 -12.42
CA ALA A 91 -16.63 0.89 -11.14
C ALA A 91 -16.97 2.04 -10.18
N GLU A 92 -17.12 1.72 -8.89
CA GLU A 92 -17.33 2.72 -7.84
C GLU A 92 -16.01 3.46 -7.58
N GLU A 93 -15.99 4.79 -7.74
CA GLU A 93 -14.75 5.58 -7.78
C GLU A 93 -13.84 5.30 -6.58
N LEU A 94 -14.41 5.39 -5.38
CA LEU A 94 -13.64 5.29 -4.15
C LEU A 94 -13.27 3.84 -3.80
N ASP A 95 -13.96 2.85 -4.36
CA ASP A 95 -13.58 1.44 -4.22
C ASP A 95 -12.28 1.13 -4.97
N ALA A 96 -11.96 1.87 -6.03
CA ALA A 96 -10.71 1.75 -6.78
C ALA A 96 -9.66 2.77 -6.29
N ILE A 97 -10.03 4.05 -6.19
CA ILE A 97 -9.11 5.15 -5.87
C ILE A 97 -8.60 5.06 -4.44
N GLY A 98 -9.44 4.66 -3.49
CA GLY A 98 -9.04 4.53 -2.09
C GLY A 98 -7.86 3.57 -1.90
N PRO A 99 -7.99 2.30 -2.34
CA PRO A 99 -6.87 1.37 -2.36
C PRO A 99 -5.70 1.84 -3.22
N TRP A 100 -5.97 2.40 -4.41
CA TRP A 100 -4.91 2.89 -5.29
C TRP A 100 -4.03 3.94 -4.61
N GLU A 101 -4.63 4.91 -3.90
CA GLU A 101 -3.89 5.96 -3.19
C GLU A 101 -2.97 5.37 -2.10
N VAL A 102 -3.48 4.43 -1.29
CA VAL A 102 -2.69 3.75 -0.26
C VAL A 102 -1.51 3.00 -0.89
N LEU A 103 -1.76 2.27 -1.98
CA LEU A 103 -0.74 1.47 -2.65
C LEU A 103 0.30 2.37 -3.35
N ARG A 104 -0.10 3.52 -3.88
CA ARG A 104 0.84 4.52 -4.43
C ARG A 104 1.75 5.10 -3.34
N PHE A 105 1.21 5.43 -2.17
CA PHE A 105 2.05 5.79 -1.03
C PHE A 105 2.97 4.65 -0.60
N TRP A 106 2.53 3.40 -0.69
CA TRP A 106 3.40 2.25 -0.41
C TRP A 106 4.58 2.17 -1.40
N ALA A 107 4.34 2.40 -2.69
CA ALA A 107 5.43 2.46 -3.68
C ALA A 107 6.46 3.57 -3.39
N GLU A 108 6.04 4.65 -2.74
CA GLU A 108 6.90 5.81 -2.43
C GLU A 108 7.58 5.73 -1.06
N LEU A 109 6.91 5.13 -0.08
CA LEU A 109 7.30 5.15 1.34
C LEU A 109 7.64 3.76 1.90
N GLY A 110 7.48 2.71 1.10
CA GLY A 110 7.73 1.32 1.48
C GLY A 110 9.20 0.97 1.57
N ASP A 111 9.50 -0.09 2.33
CA ASP A 111 10.84 -0.65 2.42
C ASP A 111 11.10 -1.62 1.25
N ARG A 112 10.03 -2.07 0.56
CA ARG A 112 10.08 -2.89 -0.65
C ARG A 112 9.86 -2.07 -1.92
N ARG A 113 10.45 -2.51 -3.05
CA ARG A 113 10.16 -1.91 -4.36
C ARG A 113 8.84 -2.42 -4.92
N VAL A 114 7.82 -1.57 -4.92
CA VAL A 114 6.50 -1.91 -5.43
C VAL A 114 6.17 -1.10 -6.67
N ASP A 115 5.71 -1.77 -7.72
CA ASP A 115 5.21 -1.13 -8.94
C ASP A 115 3.68 -1.25 -9.03
N VAL A 116 3.01 -0.12 -8.78
CA VAL A 116 1.55 -0.03 -8.73
C VAL A 116 1.02 0.65 -9.99
N ARG A 117 0.14 -0.04 -10.72
CA ARG A 117 -0.56 0.49 -11.90
C ARG A 117 -2.06 0.58 -11.70
N ALA A 118 -2.67 1.61 -12.26
CA ALA A 118 -4.07 1.58 -12.64
C ALA A 118 -4.20 0.85 -13.98
N VAL A 119 -5.07 -0.15 -14.08
CA VAL A 119 -5.29 -0.90 -15.33
C VAL A 119 -6.76 -0.97 -15.67
N SER A 120 -7.09 -1.08 -16.95
CA SER A 120 -8.46 -1.42 -17.38
C SER A 120 -8.51 -2.76 -18.10
N LEU A 121 -9.70 -3.22 -18.47
CA LEU A 121 -9.85 -4.49 -19.17
C LEU A 121 -9.06 -4.53 -20.48
N ASP A 122 -8.97 -3.41 -21.21
CA ASP A 122 -8.35 -3.33 -22.54
C ASP A 122 -7.29 -2.22 -22.66
N GLY A 123 -6.92 -1.58 -21.54
CA GLY A 123 -5.92 -0.51 -21.51
C GLY A 123 -6.44 0.85 -21.97
N LYS A 124 -7.76 1.01 -22.18
CA LYS A 124 -8.37 2.30 -22.50
C LYS A 124 -8.89 3.01 -21.26
N SER A 125 -9.13 4.31 -21.40
CA SER A 125 -9.74 5.16 -20.37
C SER A 125 -11.11 4.63 -19.95
N VAL A 126 -11.41 4.71 -18.66
CA VAL A 126 -12.62 4.16 -18.05
C VAL A 126 -13.49 5.27 -17.50
N ARG A 127 -14.82 5.14 -17.64
CA ARG A 127 -15.78 6.03 -16.98
C ARG A 127 -16.43 5.34 -15.77
N CYS A 128 -16.06 5.78 -14.58
CA CYS A 128 -16.57 5.28 -13.31
C CYS A 128 -18.05 5.64 -13.08
N ALA A 129 -18.66 5.06 -12.05
CA ALA A 129 -20.10 5.07 -11.80
C ALA A 129 -20.71 6.48 -11.68
N LYS A 130 -20.03 7.40 -11.00
CA LYS A 130 -20.43 8.80 -10.75
C LYS A 130 -19.82 9.78 -11.77
N GLY A 131 -19.13 9.26 -12.77
CA GLY A 131 -18.72 10.01 -13.96
C GLY A 131 -17.28 10.51 -13.97
N LEU A 132 -16.45 10.10 -13.00
CA LEU A 132 -15.01 10.29 -13.11
C LEU A 132 -14.47 9.47 -14.29
N THR A 133 -13.63 10.10 -15.12
CA THR A 133 -12.89 9.41 -16.18
C THR A 133 -11.44 9.24 -15.76
N VAL A 134 -10.91 8.04 -15.90
CA VAL A 134 -9.55 7.67 -15.49
C VAL A 134 -8.79 7.15 -16.71
N ASP A 135 -7.65 7.75 -17.02
CA ASP A 135 -6.65 7.17 -17.91
C ASP A 135 -5.82 6.13 -17.12
N VAL A 136 -5.44 5.03 -17.78
CA VAL A 136 -4.80 3.89 -17.13
C VAL A 136 -3.42 3.60 -17.71
N ASP A 137 -2.59 2.89 -16.95
CA ASP A 137 -1.21 2.56 -17.28
C ASP A 137 -1.09 1.30 -18.16
N GLY A 138 -2.15 0.50 -18.26
CA GLY A 138 -2.11 -0.77 -18.98
C GLY A 138 -3.41 -1.56 -18.96
N SER A 139 -3.34 -2.80 -19.44
CA SER A 139 -4.48 -3.70 -19.56
C SER A 139 -4.37 -4.92 -18.64
N LEU A 140 -5.51 -5.43 -18.16
CA LEU A 140 -5.57 -6.54 -17.22
C LEU A 140 -4.79 -7.78 -17.70
N GLY A 141 -3.72 -8.16 -17.01
CA GLY A 141 -2.93 -9.34 -17.36
C GLY A 141 -2.06 -9.18 -18.61
N ASP A 142 -1.70 -7.95 -18.99
CA ASP A 142 -0.60 -7.69 -19.94
C ASP A 142 0.79 -7.97 -19.36
N ARG A 143 0.88 -8.20 -18.04
CA ARG A 143 2.09 -8.60 -17.31
C ARG A 143 1.74 -9.54 -16.14
N PRO A 144 2.71 -10.29 -15.63
CA PRO A 144 2.60 -10.95 -14.32
C PRO A 144 2.44 -9.92 -13.20
N ILE A 145 1.64 -10.27 -12.19
CA ILE A 145 1.39 -9.45 -11.00
C ILE A 145 1.38 -10.32 -9.75
N ASP A 146 1.63 -9.71 -8.60
CA ASP A 146 1.59 -10.34 -7.29
C ASP A 146 0.28 -10.02 -6.54
N LEU A 147 -0.38 -8.91 -6.89
CA LEU A 147 -1.62 -8.46 -6.26
C LEU A 147 -2.54 -7.77 -7.28
N LEU A 148 -3.82 -8.17 -7.30
CA LEU A 148 -4.88 -7.47 -8.03
C LEU A 148 -5.92 -6.93 -7.04
N ILE A 149 -6.29 -5.65 -7.16
CA ILE A 149 -7.47 -5.09 -6.50
C ILE A 149 -8.64 -5.00 -7.49
N VAL A 150 -9.76 -5.66 -7.20
CA VAL A 150 -11.01 -5.60 -7.98
C VAL A 150 -12.05 -4.77 -7.25
N PRO A 151 -12.40 -3.56 -7.73
CA PRO A 151 -13.38 -2.71 -7.08
C PRO A 151 -14.82 -3.20 -7.30
N GLY A 152 -15.75 -2.61 -6.55
CA GLY A 152 -17.18 -2.79 -6.76
C GLY A 152 -17.77 -1.76 -7.71
N GLY A 153 -19.05 -1.47 -7.50
CA GLY A 153 -19.86 -0.61 -8.35
C GLY A 153 -20.78 -1.38 -9.29
N ARG A 154 -21.65 -0.66 -9.99
CA ARG A 154 -22.65 -1.25 -10.90
C ARG A 154 -22.04 -2.05 -12.06
N GLY A 155 -20.81 -1.71 -12.45
CA GLY A 155 -20.07 -2.44 -13.49
C GLY A 155 -19.62 -3.83 -13.05
N ALA A 156 -19.51 -4.07 -11.72
CA ALA A 156 -19.02 -5.35 -11.20
C ALA A 156 -19.97 -6.51 -11.52
N ASP A 157 -21.29 -6.30 -11.48
CA ASP A 157 -22.27 -7.34 -11.84
C ASP A 157 -22.21 -7.69 -13.33
N ILE A 158 -21.95 -6.69 -14.19
CA ILE A 158 -21.76 -6.90 -15.63
C ILE A 158 -20.47 -7.69 -15.86
N LEU A 159 -19.38 -7.28 -15.21
CA LEU A 159 -18.08 -7.93 -15.31
C LEU A 159 -18.12 -9.38 -14.79
N ALA A 160 -18.84 -9.66 -13.70
CA ALA A 160 -19.02 -11.00 -13.17
C ALA A 160 -19.76 -11.94 -14.14
N GLY A 161 -20.56 -11.39 -15.06
CA GLY A 161 -21.21 -12.14 -16.14
C GLY A 161 -20.36 -12.33 -17.40
N ASP A 162 -19.22 -11.66 -17.49
CA ASP A 162 -18.31 -11.75 -18.65
C ASP A 162 -17.27 -12.87 -18.42
N LEU A 163 -17.56 -14.04 -18.97
CA LEU A 163 -16.74 -15.24 -18.80
C LEU A 163 -15.30 -15.07 -19.32
N GLU A 164 -15.09 -14.22 -20.34
CA GLU A 164 -13.74 -13.98 -20.87
C GLU A 164 -12.90 -13.21 -19.84
N GLN A 165 -13.47 -12.14 -19.28
CA GLN A 165 -12.78 -11.30 -18.31
C GLN A 165 -12.61 -12.01 -16.96
N VAL A 166 -13.63 -12.72 -16.51
CA VAL A 166 -13.57 -13.58 -15.33
C VAL A 166 -12.47 -14.65 -15.48
N GLY A 167 -12.35 -15.26 -16.67
CA GLY A 167 -11.28 -16.20 -16.98
C GLY A 167 -9.88 -15.57 -17.00
N ARG A 168 -9.73 -14.27 -17.27
CA ARG A 168 -8.44 -13.56 -17.11
C ARG A 168 -8.09 -13.41 -15.63
N ILE A 169 -9.07 -13.02 -14.79
CA ILE A 169 -8.88 -12.86 -13.35
C ILE A 169 -8.51 -14.19 -12.69
N SER A 170 -9.22 -15.27 -13.04
CA SER A 170 -8.92 -16.62 -12.56
C SER A 170 -7.49 -17.05 -12.91
N ARG A 171 -7.03 -16.79 -14.14
CA ARG A 171 -5.65 -17.10 -14.57
C ARG A 171 -4.58 -16.34 -13.80
N LEU A 172 -4.83 -15.10 -13.39
CA LEU A 172 -3.88 -14.34 -12.56
C LEU A 172 -3.75 -14.99 -11.18
N ALA A 173 -4.85 -15.46 -10.60
CA ALA A 173 -4.84 -16.21 -9.34
C ALA A 173 -4.08 -17.55 -9.48
N GLU A 174 -4.31 -18.29 -10.58
CA GLU A 174 -3.57 -19.53 -10.88
C GLU A 174 -2.05 -19.31 -11.04
N GLN A 175 -1.65 -18.10 -11.45
CA GLN A 175 -0.25 -17.69 -11.56
C GLN A 175 0.37 -17.27 -10.21
N GLY A 176 -0.42 -17.29 -9.13
CA GLY A 176 0.03 -17.00 -7.76
C GLY A 176 -0.25 -15.58 -7.28
N ALA A 177 -0.99 -14.76 -8.03
CA ALA A 177 -1.38 -13.43 -7.57
C ALA A 177 -2.37 -13.53 -6.40
N THR A 178 -2.16 -12.71 -5.37
CA THR A 178 -3.18 -12.47 -4.35
C THR A 178 -4.31 -11.64 -4.93
N MET A 179 -5.54 -12.09 -4.73
CA MET A 179 -6.73 -11.48 -5.32
C MET A 179 -7.51 -10.74 -4.25
N ALA A 180 -7.56 -9.41 -4.35
CA ALA A 180 -8.28 -8.57 -3.42
C ALA A 180 -9.54 -7.98 -4.06
N SER A 181 -10.60 -7.78 -3.29
CA SER A 181 -11.78 -7.07 -3.78
C SER A 181 -12.37 -6.10 -2.78
N VAL A 182 -12.94 -5.00 -3.29
CA VAL A 182 -13.72 -4.05 -2.50
C VAL A 182 -15.20 -4.16 -2.88
N CYS A 183 -16.10 -4.06 -1.90
CA CYS A 183 -17.54 -3.95 -2.14
C CYS A 183 -18.06 -5.11 -3.01
N THR A 184 -18.80 -4.82 -4.09
CA THR A 184 -19.34 -5.81 -5.03
C THR A 184 -18.28 -6.44 -5.94
N GLY A 185 -17.02 -6.03 -5.88
CA GLY A 185 -15.92 -6.70 -6.57
C GLY A 185 -15.78 -8.17 -6.14
N ALA A 186 -16.27 -8.52 -4.94
CA ALA A 186 -16.37 -9.89 -4.47
C ALA A 186 -17.26 -10.77 -5.38
N GLN A 187 -18.26 -10.21 -6.09
CA GLN A 187 -19.04 -10.96 -7.09
C GLN A 187 -18.18 -11.41 -8.26
N VAL A 188 -17.22 -10.58 -8.67
CA VAL A 188 -16.28 -10.90 -9.76
C VAL A 188 -15.32 -12.01 -9.32
N LEU A 189 -14.78 -11.91 -8.10
CA LEU A 189 -13.93 -12.98 -7.54
C LEU A 189 -14.72 -14.29 -7.33
N GLY A 190 -15.98 -14.19 -6.91
CA GLY A 190 -16.89 -15.34 -6.81
C GLY A 190 -17.14 -15.99 -8.16
N ALA A 191 -17.42 -15.21 -9.20
CA ALA A 191 -17.58 -15.70 -10.57
C ALA A 191 -16.30 -16.38 -11.10
N ALA A 192 -15.13 -15.93 -10.65
CA ALA A 192 -13.83 -16.56 -10.95
C ALA A 192 -13.56 -17.85 -10.15
N GLY A 193 -14.51 -18.30 -9.32
CA GLY A 193 -14.38 -19.51 -8.48
C GLY A 193 -13.50 -19.32 -7.24
N LEU A 194 -13.10 -18.08 -6.92
CA LEU A 194 -12.09 -17.83 -5.90
C LEU A 194 -12.64 -17.79 -4.47
N LEU A 195 -13.98 -17.78 -4.31
CA LEU A 195 -14.63 -17.70 -2.99
C LEU A 195 -15.08 -19.07 -2.45
N ASP A 196 -14.85 -20.15 -3.19
CA ASP A 196 -15.36 -21.46 -2.82
C ASP A 196 -14.75 -21.98 -1.51
N GLY A 197 -15.59 -22.16 -0.49
CA GLY A 197 -15.23 -22.76 0.79
C GLY A 197 -14.47 -21.86 1.77
N ILE A 198 -14.11 -20.63 1.37
CA ILE A 198 -13.34 -19.67 2.17
C ILE A 198 -14.23 -18.63 2.87
N ASN A 199 -13.64 -17.88 3.81
CA ASN A 199 -14.30 -16.72 4.39
C ASN A 199 -14.16 -15.51 3.46
N ALA A 200 -15.22 -14.74 3.32
CA ALA A 200 -15.21 -13.52 2.52
C ALA A 200 -16.18 -12.49 3.11
N THR A 201 -16.09 -11.24 2.67
CA THR A 201 -17.05 -10.18 2.96
C THR A 201 -17.35 -9.40 1.67
N THR A 202 -18.35 -8.55 1.71
CA THR A 202 -18.74 -7.64 0.62
C THR A 202 -19.52 -6.47 1.22
N HIS A 203 -19.94 -5.53 0.39
CA HIS A 203 -20.84 -4.46 0.82
C HIS A 203 -22.10 -5.04 1.46
N TRP A 204 -22.56 -4.44 2.56
CA TRP A 204 -23.66 -4.97 3.37
C TRP A 204 -24.93 -5.26 2.55
N MET A 205 -25.28 -4.39 1.61
CA MET A 205 -26.41 -4.58 0.69
C MET A 205 -26.27 -5.79 -0.24
N ALA A 206 -25.04 -6.18 -0.59
CA ALA A 206 -24.76 -7.22 -1.57
C ALA A 206 -24.52 -8.60 -0.94
N ARG A 207 -24.40 -8.70 0.40
CA ARG A 207 -24.11 -9.97 1.10
C ARG A 207 -25.10 -11.08 0.77
N GLY A 208 -26.39 -10.78 0.80
CA GLY A 208 -27.43 -11.75 0.49
C GLY A 208 -27.38 -12.24 -0.96
N GLN A 209 -26.97 -11.38 -1.90
CA GLN A 209 -26.77 -11.77 -3.29
C GLN A 209 -25.52 -12.63 -3.44
N LEU A 210 -24.39 -12.21 -2.84
CA LEU A 210 -23.13 -12.96 -2.88
C LEU A 210 -23.27 -14.37 -2.31
N GLN A 211 -23.94 -14.50 -1.15
CA GLN A 211 -24.19 -15.81 -0.53
C GLN A 211 -25.07 -16.71 -1.39
N LYS A 212 -26.04 -16.14 -2.13
CA LYS A 212 -26.90 -16.90 -3.05
C LYS A 212 -26.14 -17.39 -4.28
N SER A 213 -25.29 -16.53 -4.85
CA SER A 213 -24.46 -16.87 -6.01
C SER A 213 -23.36 -17.88 -5.68
N HIS A 214 -22.80 -17.80 -4.47
CA HIS A 214 -21.67 -18.62 -4.02
C HIS A 214 -22.00 -19.26 -2.66
N PRO A 215 -22.85 -20.32 -2.64
CA PRO A 215 -23.35 -20.91 -1.39
C PRO A 215 -22.28 -21.63 -0.56
N SER A 216 -21.14 -21.98 -1.16
CA SER A 216 -19.96 -22.57 -0.51
C SER A 216 -19.15 -21.55 0.29
N ALA A 217 -19.23 -20.26 -0.06
CA ALA A 217 -18.51 -19.18 0.58
C ALA A 217 -19.14 -18.85 1.95
N ARG A 218 -18.29 -18.50 2.93
CA ARG A 218 -18.72 -18.07 4.27
C ARG A 218 -18.69 -16.55 4.34
N ILE A 219 -19.84 -15.92 4.08
CA ILE A 219 -19.93 -14.45 3.98
C ILE A 219 -20.09 -13.82 5.38
N SER A 220 -19.08 -13.07 5.80
CA SER A 220 -19.05 -12.33 7.07
C SER A 220 -20.03 -11.15 7.06
N SER A 221 -20.76 -10.96 8.17
CA SER A 221 -21.76 -9.91 8.35
C SER A 221 -21.25 -8.67 9.07
N GLY A 222 -20.01 -8.68 9.55
CA GLY A 222 -19.47 -7.60 10.38
C GLY A 222 -18.18 -7.03 9.85
N GLU A 223 -17.27 -7.85 9.36
CA GLU A 223 -15.88 -7.45 9.16
C GLU A 223 -15.70 -6.46 7.99
N ARG A 224 -14.94 -5.39 8.26
CA ARG A 224 -14.49 -4.42 7.25
C ARG A 224 -13.67 -5.10 6.15
N TRP A 225 -12.81 -6.04 6.50
CA TRP A 225 -12.14 -6.93 5.54
C TRP A 225 -11.93 -8.31 6.13
N VAL A 226 -11.80 -9.30 5.26
CA VAL A 226 -11.52 -10.70 5.56
C VAL A 226 -10.33 -11.12 4.71
N ASP A 227 -9.27 -11.58 5.37
CA ASP A 227 -8.10 -12.16 4.73
C ASP A 227 -8.15 -13.69 4.88
N SER A 228 -8.22 -14.39 3.74
CA SER A 228 -8.26 -15.84 3.63
C SER A 228 -6.99 -16.41 2.97
N GLY A 229 -5.86 -15.70 3.05
CA GLY A 229 -4.62 -16.08 2.38
C GLY A 229 -4.56 -15.49 0.98
N ASP A 230 -4.70 -16.30 -0.06
CA ASP A 230 -4.57 -15.84 -1.46
C ASP A 230 -5.73 -14.95 -1.92
N VAL A 231 -6.81 -14.87 -1.13
CA VAL A 231 -7.96 -14.00 -1.38
C VAL A 231 -8.22 -13.10 -0.19
N VAL A 232 -8.35 -11.80 -0.45
CA VAL A 232 -8.70 -10.79 0.55
C VAL A 232 -9.95 -10.03 0.07
N THR A 233 -10.97 -9.90 0.91
CA THR A 233 -12.19 -9.18 0.51
C THR A 233 -12.50 -8.11 1.53
N SER A 234 -13.02 -6.97 1.09
CA SER A 234 -13.48 -5.89 1.96
C SER A 234 -14.95 -5.56 1.72
N ALA A 235 -15.55 -4.94 2.74
CA ALA A 235 -16.84 -4.30 2.65
C ALA A 235 -16.77 -3.05 1.74
N GLY A 236 -17.73 -2.15 1.88
CA GLY A 236 -17.85 -0.98 1.01
C GLY A 236 -16.84 0.13 1.24
N VAL A 237 -16.49 0.83 0.15
CA VAL A 237 -16.01 2.21 0.12
C VAL A 237 -14.78 2.43 1.01
N SER A 238 -14.96 2.93 2.23
CA SER A 238 -13.83 3.21 3.13
C SER A 238 -13.14 1.95 3.64
N ALA A 239 -13.84 0.81 3.67
CA ALA A 239 -13.24 -0.46 4.06
C ALA A 239 -12.17 -0.94 3.07
N GLY A 240 -12.22 -0.48 1.81
CA GLY A 240 -11.17 -0.74 0.83
C GLY A 240 -9.85 -0.05 1.20
N ILE A 241 -9.90 1.14 1.81
CA ILE A 241 -8.72 1.86 2.29
C ILE A 241 -8.07 1.09 3.45
N ASP A 242 -8.87 0.65 4.43
CA ASP A 242 -8.37 -0.15 5.54
C ASP A 242 -7.77 -1.49 5.08
N MET A 243 -8.42 -2.13 4.11
CA MET A 243 -7.92 -3.37 3.49
C MET A 243 -6.58 -3.12 2.78
N ALA A 244 -6.44 -2.01 2.04
CA ALA A 244 -5.18 -1.69 1.38
C ALA A 244 -4.05 -1.47 2.40
N LEU A 245 -4.32 -0.81 3.53
CA LEU A 245 -3.35 -0.66 4.62
C LEU A 245 -2.99 -2.00 5.27
N HIS A 246 -3.97 -2.90 5.42
CA HIS A 246 -3.72 -4.28 5.84
C HIS A 246 -2.85 -5.05 4.84
N LEU A 247 -3.05 -4.84 3.53
CA LEU A 247 -2.19 -5.44 2.50
C LEU A 247 -0.76 -4.91 2.59
N VAL A 248 -0.56 -3.61 2.82
CA VAL A 248 0.78 -3.05 3.06
C VAL A 248 1.43 -3.66 4.31
N ASP A 249 0.69 -3.80 5.41
CA ASP A 249 1.17 -4.47 6.63
C ASP A 249 1.62 -5.91 6.35
N ARG A 250 0.81 -6.65 5.59
CA ARG A 250 1.08 -8.04 5.21
C ARG A 250 2.28 -8.21 4.28
N PHE A 251 2.39 -7.39 3.24
CA PHE A 251 3.38 -7.56 2.19
C PHE A 251 4.70 -6.83 2.46
N ASP A 252 4.69 -5.84 3.34
CA ASP A 252 5.86 -5.05 3.71
C ASP A 252 6.03 -5.04 5.24
N SER A 253 5.37 -4.12 5.94
CA SER A 253 5.35 -4.12 7.40
C SER A 253 4.30 -3.19 7.99
N ARG A 254 3.89 -3.48 9.23
CA ARG A 254 3.06 -2.62 10.08
C ARG A 254 3.60 -1.19 10.20
N ALA A 255 4.92 -1.03 10.25
CA ALA A 255 5.56 0.27 10.37
C ALA A 255 5.36 1.12 9.10
N VAL A 256 5.48 0.51 7.92
CA VAL A 256 5.19 1.17 6.64
C VAL A 256 3.71 1.55 6.56
N ALA A 257 2.80 0.65 6.91
CA ALA A 257 1.36 0.97 6.92
C ALA A 257 1.03 2.18 7.83
N HIS A 258 1.61 2.26 9.04
CA HIS A 258 1.43 3.41 9.93
C HIS A 258 2.09 4.71 9.42
N ARG A 259 3.21 4.61 8.70
CA ARG A 259 3.84 5.76 8.02
C ARG A 259 2.90 6.35 6.97
N ILE A 260 2.30 5.49 6.14
CA ILE A 260 1.29 5.89 5.15
C ILE A 260 0.09 6.54 5.84
N CYS A 261 -0.42 5.95 6.92
CA CYS A 261 -1.52 6.54 7.71
C CYS A 261 -1.19 7.97 8.17
N SER A 262 0.05 8.22 8.58
CA SER A 262 0.49 9.54 9.06
C SER A 262 0.52 10.56 7.94
N VAL A 263 0.99 10.19 6.74
CA VAL A 263 1.00 11.07 5.56
C VAL A 263 -0.41 11.36 5.03
N MET A 264 -1.28 10.34 5.04
CA MET A 264 -2.67 10.47 4.61
C MET A 264 -3.58 11.12 5.67
N GLU A 265 -3.08 11.34 6.89
CA GLU A 265 -3.88 11.70 8.07
C GLU A 265 -5.08 10.76 8.29
N TYR A 266 -4.87 9.47 8.04
CA TYR A 266 -5.93 8.46 8.05
C TYR A 266 -5.91 7.62 9.34
N PRO A 267 -7.01 7.58 10.13
CA PRO A 267 -7.07 6.82 11.37
C PRO A 267 -7.35 5.33 11.09
N TRP A 268 -6.28 4.55 10.92
CA TRP A 268 -6.38 3.11 10.69
C TRP A 268 -6.43 2.30 11.98
N HIS A 269 -7.39 1.37 12.06
CA HIS A 269 -7.62 0.52 13.24
C HIS A 269 -7.50 -0.98 12.90
N PRO A 270 -6.28 -1.50 12.73
CA PRO A 270 -6.01 -2.88 12.29
C PRO A 270 -6.59 -3.98 13.21
N GLU A 271 -6.64 -3.73 14.51
CA GLU A 271 -7.19 -4.69 15.49
C GLU A 271 -8.72 -4.68 15.53
N ALA A 272 -9.30 -3.55 15.13
CA ALA A 272 -10.72 -3.48 14.85
C ALA A 272 -10.91 -4.05 13.44
N ARG A 273 -11.05 -5.37 13.33
CA ARG A 273 -11.81 -6.01 12.22
C ARG A 273 -13.30 -5.60 12.30
N GLY A 274 -13.54 -4.31 12.53
CA GLY A 274 -14.70 -3.75 13.18
C GLY A 274 -15.95 -4.03 12.38
N GLU A 275 -17.07 -3.92 13.06
CA GLU A 275 -18.37 -3.91 12.40
C GLU A 275 -18.37 -2.78 11.35
N ALA A 276 -18.72 -3.12 10.10
CA ALA A 276 -19.08 -2.12 9.11
C ALA A 276 -20.05 -1.14 9.76
N VAL A 277 -19.82 0.17 9.58
CA VAL A 277 -20.41 1.31 10.34
C VAL A 277 -21.96 1.31 10.37
N ILE A 278 -22.61 0.40 9.69
CA ILE A 278 -24.06 0.26 9.62
C ILE A 278 -24.43 -1.21 9.93
N SER A 279 -24.53 -1.54 11.22
CA SER A 279 -25.26 -2.72 11.69
C SER A 279 -26.72 -2.33 11.93
N THR A 280 -27.58 -2.57 10.95
CA THR A 280 -29.05 -2.54 11.15
C THR A 280 -29.70 -3.66 10.37
#